data_AF-A0A914S2W1-F1
#
_entry.id   AF-A0A914S2W1-F1
#
_cell.length_a   1.000
_cell.length_b   1.000
_cell.length_c   1.000
_cell.angle_alpha   90.00
_cell.angle_beta   90.00
_cell.angle_gamma   90.00
#
_symmetry.space_group_name_H-M   'P 1'
#
loop_
_entity.id
_entity.type
_entity.pdbx_description
1 polymer ?
#
loop_
_entity_poly.entity_id
_entity_poly.type
_entity_poly.pdbx_seq_one_letter_code
_entity_poly.pdbx_strand_id
1 'polypeptide(L)'
;MLHFRNYLGEEMVDKKQTRFDLTGWKLVTRDDIPQQMNGSDCGMFTCKFAEFAARRAHISFTQEHMPYFRRRMMCAQMSEDDVEDISFAGPCSAERIAKKPLGNG
;
A
#
# COMPACT_ATOMS: atom_id res chain seq x y z
N MET A 1 13.86 0.13 16.98
CA MET A 1 14.47 0.97 15.92
C MET A 1 15.85 0.47 15.46
N LEU A 2 16.78 0.04 16.33
CA LEU A 2 18.07 -0.53 15.89
C LEU A 2 17.96 -1.89 15.17
N HIS A 3 16.92 -2.69 15.46
CA HIS A 3 16.80 -4.05 14.94
C HIS A 3 16.83 -4.15 13.41
N PHE A 4 16.17 -3.23 12.70
CA PHE A 4 16.15 -3.25 11.23
C PHE A 4 17.54 -2.98 10.63
N ARG A 5 18.31 -2.07 11.24
CA ARG A 5 19.69 -1.77 10.81
C ARG A 5 20.62 -2.96 11.01
N ASN A 6 20.50 -3.61 12.16
CA ASN A 6 21.28 -4.82 12.47
C ASN A 6 20.92 -5.94 11.48
N TYR A 7 19.63 -6.16 11.25
CA TYR A 7 19.15 -7.15 10.28
C TYR A 7 19.74 -6.92 8.88
N LEU A 8 19.73 -5.69 8.37
CA LEU A 8 20.33 -5.39 7.06
C LEU A 8 21.84 -5.66 7.03
N GLY A 9 22.56 -5.39 8.13
CA GLY A 9 23.98 -5.69 8.26
C GLY A 9 24.26 -7.19 8.25
N GLU A 10 23.51 -7.94 9.06
CA GLU A 10 23.61 -9.40 9.17
C GLU A 10 23.26 -10.08 7.84
N GLU A 11 22.16 -9.69 7.19
CA GLU A 11 21.72 -10.23 5.90
C GLU A 11 22.73 -9.97 4.77
N MET A 12 23.37 -8.78 4.76
CA MET A 12 24.40 -8.45 3.77
C MET A 12 25.67 -9.29 3.95
N VAL A 13 26.07 -9.53 5.22
CA VAL A 13 27.19 -10.41 5.53
C VAL A 13 26.86 -11.84 5.12
N ASP A 14 25.68 -12.35 5.47
CA ASP A 14 25.25 -13.70 5.12
C ASP A 14 25.24 -13.93 3.60
N LYS A 15 24.51 -13.09 2.86
CA LYS A 15 24.27 -13.29 1.42
C LYS A 15 25.40 -12.83 0.50
N LYS A 16 26.16 -11.81 0.91
CA LYS A 16 27.14 -11.15 0.03
C LYS A 16 28.53 -11.02 0.65
N GLN A 17 28.76 -11.56 1.84
CA GLN A 17 30.06 -11.59 2.54
C GLN A 17 30.72 -10.20 2.62
N THR A 18 29.89 -9.16 2.71
CA THR A 18 30.32 -7.75 2.67
C THR A 18 29.59 -6.97 3.77
N ARG A 19 30.23 -5.92 4.30
CA ARG A 19 29.61 -5.02 5.29
C ARG A 19 28.63 -4.07 4.61
N PHE A 20 27.44 -3.93 5.19
CA PHE A 20 26.47 -2.94 4.74
C PHE A 20 26.82 -1.56 5.29
N ASP A 21 27.16 -0.62 4.41
CA ASP A 21 27.42 0.77 4.81
C ASP A 21 26.11 1.53 4.97
N LEU A 22 25.80 1.89 6.22
CA LEU A 22 24.63 2.69 6.58
C LEU A 22 24.95 4.20 6.62
N THR A 23 26.16 4.61 6.24
CA THR A 23 26.54 6.03 6.19
C THR A 23 25.58 6.80 5.27
N GLY A 24 25.02 7.89 5.78
CA GLY A 24 24.04 8.71 5.05
C GLY A 24 22.57 8.27 5.16
N TRP A 25 22.28 7.08 5.71
CA TRP A 25 20.90 6.64 5.91
C TRP A 25 20.25 7.35 7.10
N LYS A 26 19.15 8.05 6.83
CA LYS A 26 18.38 8.78 7.84
C LYS A 26 17.04 8.09 8.09
N LEU A 27 16.72 7.94 9.37
CA LEU A 27 15.37 7.59 9.78
C LEU A 27 14.55 8.88 9.81
N VAL A 28 13.41 8.88 9.14
CA VAL A 28 12.53 10.04 9.07
C VAL A 28 11.14 9.61 9.54
N THR A 29 10.66 10.27 10.59
CA THR A 29 9.25 10.24 10.96
C THR A 29 8.55 11.36 10.21
N ARG A 30 7.45 11.05 9.54
CA ARG A 30 6.69 12.01 8.74
C ARG A 30 5.38 12.31 9.44
N ASP A 31 5.16 13.59 9.74
CA ASP A 31 3.92 14.09 10.31
C ASP A 31 3.03 14.76 9.25
N ASP A 32 3.57 14.95 8.05
CA ASP A 32 2.92 15.59 6.89
C ASP A 32 2.08 14.62 6.04
N ILE A 33 1.84 13.41 6.56
CA ILE A 33 1.08 12.36 5.87
C ILE A 33 -0.25 12.09 6.56
N PRO A 34 -1.26 11.58 5.82
CA PRO A 34 -2.57 11.26 6.37
C PRO A 34 -2.45 10.31 7.57
N GLN A 35 -3.12 10.65 8.66
CA GLN A 35 -3.18 9.82 9.87
C GLN A 35 -4.51 9.08 9.95
N GLN A 36 -4.48 7.85 10.47
CA GLN A 36 -5.69 7.13 10.79
C GLN A 36 -6.42 7.81 11.95
N MET A 37 -7.75 7.87 11.90
CA MET A 37 -8.59 8.47 12.94
C MET A 37 -9.42 7.43 13.71
N ASN A 38 -9.09 6.15 13.53
CA ASN A 38 -9.76 5.03 14.19
C ASN A 38 -8.76 3.89 14.50
N GLY A 39 -9.23 2.84 15.18
CA GLY A 39 -8.40 1.69 15.57
C GLY A 39 -8.37 0.52 14.58
N SER A 40 -9.10 0.58 13.46
CA SER A 40 -9.28 -0.57 12.55
C SER A 40 -8.64 -0.40 11.17
N ASP A 41 -8.37 0.83 10.74
CA ASP A 41 -7.84 1.12 9.41
C ASP A 41 -6.30 1.07 9.30
N CYS A 42 -5.57 0.71 10.36
CA CYS A 42 -4.10 0.64 10.33
C CYS A 42 -3.56 -0.27 9.20
N GLY A 43 -4.22 -1.42 8.97
CA GLY A 43 -3.90 -2.32 7.87
C GLY A 43 -4.14 -1.67 6.50
N MET A 44 -5.27 -0.95 6.36
CA MET A 44 -5.60 -0.23 5.13
C MET A 44 -4.59 0.87 4.82
N PHE A 45 -4.24 1.70 5.80
CA PHE A 45 -3.20 2.72 5.65
C PHE A 45 -1.86 2.09 5.28
N THR A 46 -1.45 0.99 5.94
CA THR A 46 -0.21 0.27 5.62
C THR A 46 -0.17 -0.18 4.16
N CYS A 47 -1.22 -0.84 3.66
CA CYS A 47 -1.30 -1.27 2.28
C CYS A 47 -1.30 -0.09 1.29
N LYS A 48 -2.01 0.99 1.61
CA LYS A 48 -2.04 2.18 0.74
C LYS A 48 -0.70 2.90 0.72
N PHE A 49 -0.01 3.03 1.85
CA PHE A 49 1.35 3.57 1.86
C PHE A 49 2.31 2.71 1.04
N ALA A 50 2.22 1.38 1.17
CA ALA A 50 3.03 0.46 0.36
C ALA A 50 2.74 0.61 -1.15
N GLU A 51 1.47 0.72 -1.56
CA GLU A 51 1.09 0.91 -2.96
C GLU A 51 1.65 2.22 -3.55
N PHE A 52 1.52 3.33 -2.82
CA PHE A 52 2.04 4.62 -3.27
C PHE A 52 3.58 4.64 -3.29
N ALA A 53 4.23 4.05 -2.29
CA ALA A 53 5.69 3.91 -2.24
C ALA A 53 6.22 3.07 -3.40
N ALA A 54 5.58 1.92 -3.70
CA ALA A 54 5.96 1.05 -4.81
C ALA A 54 5.87 1.76 -6.18
N ARG A 55 4.89 2.65 -6.35
CA ARG A 55 4.72 3.47 -7.56
C ARG A 55 5.53 4.76 -7.56
N ARG A 56 6.25 5.07 -6.47
CA ARG A 56 6.92 6.37 -6.25
C ARG A 56 5.96 7.57 -6.44
N ALA A 57 4.70 7.40 -6.04
CA ALA A 57 3.65 8.40 -6.18
C ALA A 57 3.50 9.26 -4.91
N HIS A 58 3.06 10.51 -5.09
CA HIS A 58 2.72 11.38 -3.98
C HIS A 58 1.47 10.86 -3.25
N ILE A 59 1.51 10.79 -1.92
CA ILE A 59 0.40 10.34 -1.09
C ILE A 59 -0.73 11.37 -1.15
N SER A 60 -1.87 11.00 -1.75
CA SER A 60 -3.00 11.90 -1.96
C SER A 60 -4.32 11.39 -1.37
N PHE A 61 -4.29 10.32 -0.57
CA PHE A 61 -5.50 9.78 0.06
C PHE A 61 -5.71 10.34 1.47
N THR A 62 -6.92 10.22 2.02
CA THR A 62 -7.26 10.62 3.38
C THR A 62 -8.10 9.53 4.05
N GLN A 63 -8.43 9.71 5.33
CA GLN A 63 -9.32 8.83 6.09
C GLN A 63 -10.70 8.63 5.41
N GLU A 64 -11.19 9.63 4.69
CA GLU A 64 -12.49 9.61 4.00
C GLU A 64 -12.53 8.55 2.88
N HIS A 65 -11.38 8.18 2.31
CA HIS A 65 -11.29 7.16 1.27
C HIS A 65 -11.30 5.72 1.82
N MET A 66 -11.13 5.52 3.13
CA MET A 66 -11.00 4.17 3.71
C MET A 66 -12.19 3.24 3.43
N PRO A 67 -13.47 3.69 3.50
CA PRO A 67 -14.60 2.84 3.14
C PRO A 67 -14.54 2.34 1.69
N TYR A 68 -14.07 3.18 0.76
CA TYR A 68 -13.88 2.78 -0.64
C TYR A 68 -12.74 1.77 -0.77
N PHE A 69 -11.60 2.03 -0.14
CA PHE A 69 -10.46 1.12 -0.23
C PHE A 69 -10.73 -0.25 0.39
N ARG A 70 -11.49 -0.34 1.49
CA ARG A 70 -11.88 -1.63 2.09
C ARG A 70 -12.65 -2.50 1.10
N ARG A 71 -13.68 -1.92 0.46
CA ARG A 71 -14.47 -2.63 -0.58
C ARG A 71 -13.58 -3.07 -1.73
N ARG A 72 -12.72 -2.17 -2.22
CA ARG A 72 -11.83 -2.48 -3.34
C ARG A 72 -10.79 -3.53 -3.04
N MET A 73 -10.23 -3.53 -1.84
CA MET A 73 -9.26 -4.54 -1.43
C MET A 73 -9.90 -5.91 -1.30
N MET A 74 -11.12 -5.97 -0.73
CA MET A 74 -11.90 -7.21 -0.68
C MET A 74 -12.09 -7.78 -2.08
N CYS A 75 -12.59 -6.99 -3.03
CA CYS A 75 -12.82 -7.47 -4.40
C CYS A 75 -11.55 -7.75 -5.21
N ALA A 76 -10.41 -7.16 -4.83
CA ALA A 76 -9.13 -7.46 -5.47
C ALA A 76 -8.51 -8.76 -4.97
N GLN A 77 -8.86 -9.19 -3.75
CA GLN A 77 -8.33 -10.39 -3.11
C GLN A 77 -9.16 -11.65 -3.41
N MET A 78 -10.44 -11.47 -3.77
CA MET A 78 -11.32 -12.57 -4.14
C MET A 78 -10.99 -13.10 -5.54
N SER A 79 -10.98 -14.43 -5.68
CA SER A 79 -10.81 -15.09 -6.99
C SER A 79 -12.07 -14.86 -7.85
N GLU A 80 -11.95 -14.95 -9.18
CA GLU A 80 -13.12 -14.76 -10.07
C GLU A 80 -14.24 -15.76 -9.76
N ASP A 81 -13.89 -16.96 -9.26
CA ASP A 81 -14.84 -18.01 -8.89
C ASP A 81 -15.58 -17.73 -7.56
N ASP A 82 -15.07 -16.85 -6.70
CA ASP A 82 -15.71 -16.47 -5.42
C ASP A 82 -16.65 -15.25 -5.53
N VAL A 83 -16.71 -14.60 -6.71
CA VAL A 83 -17.45 -13.33 -6.90
C VAL A 83 -18.95 -13.56 -7.07
N GLU A 84 -19.38 -14.74 -7.54
CA GLU A 84 -20.80 -14.98 -7.86
C GLU A 84 -21.74 -15.12 -6.65
N ASP A 85 -21.21 -15.37 -5.44
CA ASP A 85 -22.02 -15.55 -4.23
C ASP A 85 -22.29 -14.25 -3.43
N ILE A 86 -21.67 -13.12 -3.82
CA ILE A 86 -21.80 -11.85 -3.09
C ILE A 86 -22.96 -11.00 -3.62
N SER A 87 -24.19 -11.51 -3.52
CA SER A 87 -25.42 -10.74 -3.80
C SER A 87 -25.64 -9.53 -2.86
N PHE A 88 -24.83 -9.38 -1.81
CA PHE A 88 -24.92 -8.30 -0.82
C PHE A 88 -23.96 -7.12 -1.08
N ALA A 89 -22.89 -7.30 -1.86
CA ALA A 89 -21.96 -6.23 -2.19
C ALA A 89 -22.37 -5.61 -3.51
N GLY A 90 -22.91 -4.38 -3.47
CA GLY A 90 -23.17 -3.56 -4.66
C GLY A 90 -21.95 -3.48 -5.59
N PRO A 91 -22.13 -2.99 -6.83
CA PRO A 91 -21.33 -3.36 -8.00
C PRO A 91 -19.84 -3.06 -7.81
N CYS A 92 -19.09 -4.05 -7.33
CA CYS A 92 -17.65 -3.98 -7.20
C CYS A 92 -16.92 -4.14 -8.55
N SER A 93 -17.67 -4.47 -9.60
CA SER A 93 -17.17 -4.86 -10.93
C SER A 93 -17.12 -3.69 -11.93
N ALA A 94 -17.75 -2.54 -11.64
CA ALA A 94 -18.00 -1.51 -12.67
C ALA A 94 -16.81 -0.57 -12.97
N GLU A 95 -15.78 -0.50 -12.12
CA GLU A 95 -14.70 0.49 -12.30
C GLU A 95 -13.48 -0.02 -13.08
N ARG A 96 -13.47 -1.29 -13.52
CA ARG A 96 -12.34 -1.87 -14.26
C ARG A 96 -12.38 -1.58 -15.78
N ILE A 97 -13.43 -0.94 -16.31
CA ILE A 97 -13.61 -0.65 -17.77
C ILE A 97 -13.79 0.87 -18.06
N ALA A 98 -13.15 1.75 -17.29
CA ALA A 98 -13.10 3.18 -17.64
C ALA A 98 -11.65 3.68 -17.74
N LYS A 99 -10.82 2.98 -18.51
CA LYS A 99 -9.70 3.66 -19.18
C LYS A 99 -10.30 4.48 -20.32
N LYS A 100 -10.61 5.76 -20.08
CA LYS A 100 -10.84 6.73 -21.16
C LYS A 100 -9.58 6.72 -22.05
N PRO A 101 -9.68 6.49 -23.37
CA PRO A 101 -8.55 6.76 -24.24
C PRO A 101 -8.31 8.27 -24.23
N LEU A 102 -7.08 8.69 -23.92
CA LEU A 102 -6.59 10.01 -24.27
C LEU A 102 -6.50 10.06 -25.79
N GLY A 103 -7.58 10.51 -26.44
CA GLY A 103 -7.60 10.87 -27.84
C GLY A 103 -7.07 12.30 -27.99
N ASN A 104 -6.03 12.42 -28.80
CA ASN A 104 -5.45 13.69 -29.24
C ASN A 104 -6.49 14.56 -29.95
N GLY A 105 -6.45 15.86 -29.66
CA GLY A 105 -7.12 16.94 -30.38
C GLY A 105 -6.41 18.24 -30.06
#